data_AF-A0AAV6HJS4-F1
#
_entry.id   AF-A0AAV6HJS4-F1
#
_cell.length_a   1.000
_cell.length_b   1.000
_cell.length_c   1.000
_cell.angle_alpha   90.00
_cell.angle_beta   90.00
_cell.angle_gamma   90.00
#
_symmetry.space_group_name_H-M   'P 1'
#
loop_
_entity.id
_entity.type
_entity.pdbx_description
1 polymer ?
#
loop_
_entity_poly.entity_id
_entity_poly.type
_entity_poly.pdbx_seq_one_letter_code
_entity_poly.pdbx_strand_id
1 'polypeptide(L)'
;MMLKVKLAVLTAVVTAYIWRDTFDPESVRGARVLVTGASMGIGEQMAYHYARLGAQLIITARRESALQKVVERCVELGAQKALYVVGDMSDPADPERVLRQAVDLLGPKLSSSSPGKMPML
;
A
#
# COMPACT_ATOMS: atom_id res chain seq x y z
N MET A 1 12.67 -46.13 4.28
CA MET A 1 13.41 -44.93 3.84
C MET A 1 12.62 -44.10 2.82
N MET A 2 12.18 -44.68 1.70
CA MET A 2 11.41 -43.98 0.64
C MET A 2 10.09 -43.32 1.08
N LEU A 3 9.33 -43.90 2.03
CA LEU A 3 8.04 -43.33 2.46
C LEU A 3 8.19 -42.00 3.21
N LYS A 4 9.21 -41.89 4.09
CA LYS A 4 9.50 -40.64 4.81
C LYS A 4 9.96 -39.54 3.86
N VAL A 5 10.76 -39.89 2.84
CA VAL A 5 11.21 -38.94 1.81
C VAL A 5 10.04 -38.43 0.97
N LYS A 6 9.14 -39.32 0.54
CA LYS A 6 7.94 -38.92 -0.22
C LYS A 6 7.02 -38.00 0.59
N LEU A 7 6.82 -38.29 1.88
CA LEU A 7 6.00 -37.46 2.76
C LEU A 7 6.60 -36.07 2.95
N ALA A 8 7.93 -35.98 3.14
CA ALA A 8 8.65 -34.72 3.25
C ALA A 8 8.54 -33.86 1.98
N VAL A 9 8.67 -34.46 0.81
CA VAL A 9 8.51 -33.76 -0.48
C VAL A 9 7.08 -33.26 -0.65
N LEU A 10 6.08 -34.09 -0.32
CA LEU A 10 4.67 -33.68 -0.42
C LEU A 10 4.37 -32.51 0.52
N THR A 11 4.85 -32.55 1.77
CA THR A 11 4.69 -31.44 2.72
C THR A 11 5.38 -30.17 2.23
N ALA A 12 6.56 -30.27 1.62
CA ALA A 12 7.26 -29.12 1.06
C ALA A 12 6.49 -28.49 -0.11
N VAL A 13 5.96 -29.32 -1.02
CA VAL A 13 5.14 -28.86 -2.16
C VAL A 13 3.83 -28.23 -1.70
N VAL A 14 3.14 -28.85 -0.74
CA VAL A 14 1.88 -28.30 -0.20
C VAL A 14 2.14 -26.99 0.54
N THR A 15 3.21 -26.91 1.33
CA THR A 15 3.60 -25.67 2.00
C THR A 15 3.92 -24.58 0.98
N ALA A 16 4.69 -24.88 -0.07
CA ALA A 16 4.99 -23.93 -1.13
C ALA A 16 3.74 -23.48 -1.90
N TYR A 17 2.76 -24.37 -2.09
CA TYR A 17 1.50 -24.04 -2.75
C TYR A 17 0.62 -23.14 -1.87
N ILE A 18 0.52 -23.43 -0.56
CA ILE A 18 -0.26 -22.63 0.39
C ILE A 18 0.39 -21.24 0.61
N TRP A 19 1.71 -21.16 0.56
CA TRP A 19 2.46 -19.90 0.67
C TRP A 19 2.50 -19.08 -0.62
N ARG A 20 1.84 -19.54 -1.69
CA ARG A 20 1.78 -18.79 -2.93
C ARG A 20 0.97 -17.52 -2.72
N ASP A 21 1.64 -16.38 -2.78
CA ASP A 21 0.99 -15.08 -2.69
C ASP A 21 0.06 -14.90 -3.91
N THR A 22 -1.18 -14.52 -3.64
CA THR A 22 -2.24 -14.32 -4.65
C THR A 22 -2.44 -12.83 -4.97
N PHE A 23 -1.45 -11.99 -4.62
CA PHE A 23 -1.49 -10.57 -4.88
C PHE A 23 -1.60 -10.25 -6.38
N ASP A 24 -2.69 -9.58 -6.76
CA ASP A 24 -2.89 -8.99 -8.08
C ASP A 24 -2.49 -7.50 -8.04
N PRO A 25 -1.40 -7.08 -8.72
CA PRO A 25 -0.95 -5.70 -8.77
C PRO A 25 -2.02 -4.71 -9.29
N GLU A 26 -2.93 -5.15 -10.15
CA GLU A 26 -3.98 -4.30 -10.70
C GLU A 26 -5.07 -3.98 -9.66
N SER A 27 -5.22 -4.82 -8.63
CA SER A 27 -6.20 -4.61 -7.55
C SER A 27 -5.97 -3.32 -6.75
N VAL A 28 -4.75 -2.79 -6.75
CA VAL A 28 -4.38 -1.55 -6.04
C VAL A 28 -4.27 -0.33 -6.95
N ARG A 29 -4.39 -0.50 -8.27
CA ARG A 29 -4.37 0.63 -9.20
C ARG A 29 -5.58 1.53 -8.92
N GLY A 30 -5.32 2.82 -8.66
CA GLY A 30 -6.35 3.80 -8.31
C GLY A 30 -6.93 3.63 -6.91
N ALA A 31 -6.49 2.62 -6.14
CA ALA A 31 -6.86 2.48 -4.75
C ALA A 31 -6.31 3.65 -3.94
N ARG A 32 -7.04 4.04 -2.89
CA ARG A 32 -6.63 5.07 -1.95
C ARG A 32 -5.88 4.43 -0.80
N VAL A 33 -4.64 4.85 -0.58
CA VAL A 33 -3.72 4.26 0.40
C VAL A 33 -3.20 5.35 1.34
N LEU A 34 -3.36 5.13 2.64
CA LEU A 34 -2.75 5.95 3.69
C LEU A 34 -1.55 5.19 4.27
N VAL A 35 -0.35 5.77 4.17
CA VAL A 35 0.87 5.16 4.72
C VAL A 35 1.40 5.98 5.89
N THR A 36 1.44 5.37 7.08
CA THR A 36 2.01 5.97 8.29
C THR A 36 3.50 5.67 8.42
N GLY A 37 4.25 6.59 9.05
CA GLY A 37 5.70 6.42 9.20
C GLY A 37 6.47 6.51 7.89
N ALA A 38 5.87 7.11 6.85
CA ALA A 38 6.38 7.07 5.48
C ALA A 38 7.64 7.91 5.22
N SER A 39 8.14 8.64 6.22
CA SER A 39 9.31 9.52 6.07
C SER A 39 10.66 8.81 5.99
N MET A 40 10.71 7.48 6.16
CA MET A 40 11.92 6.65 6.03
C MET A 40 11.59 5.15 6.05
N GLY A 41 12.56 4.32 5.68
CA GLY A 41 12.55 2.87 5.94
C GLY A 41 11.41 2.14 5.25
N ILE A 42 10.75 1.23 5.96
CA ILE A 42 9.70 0.38 5.37
C ILE A 42 8.52 1.21 4.88
N GLY A 43 8.06 2.21 5.65
CA GLY A 43 6.94 3.06 5.25
C GLY A 43 7.21 3.83 3.95
N GLU A 44 8.44 4.34 3.80
CA GLU A 44 8.87 4.99 2.56
C GLU A 44 8.84 4.00 1.37
N GLN A 45 9.44 2.82 1.53
CA GLN A 45 9.47 1.83 0.46
C GLN A 45 8.08 1.30 0.10
N MET A 46 7.18 1.17 1.07
CA MET A 46 5.78 0.85 0.84
C MET A 46 5.08 1.93 0.03
N ALA A 47 5.31 3.21 0.33
CA ALA A 47 4.77 4.31 -0.45
C ALA A 47 5.27 4.26 -1.91
N TYR A 48 6.57 4.03 -2.12
CA TYR A 48 7.14 3.84 -3.46
C TYR A 48 6.58 2.62 -4.19
N HIS A 49 6.32 1.52 -3.47
CA HIS A 49 5.74 0.32 -4.06
C HIS A 49 4.31 0.59 -4.56
N TYR A 50 3.45 1.15 -3.71
CA TYR A 50 2.10 1.53 -4.11
C TYR A 50 2.07 2.60 -5.21
N ALA A 51 3.04 3.52 -5.21
CA ALA A 51 3.18 4.51 -6.28
C ALA A 51 3.41 3.84 -7.64
N ARG A 52 4.33 2.87 -7.73
CA ARG A 52 4.59 2.09 -8.95
C ARG A 52 3.36 1.33 -9.44
N LEU A 53 2.49 0.94 -8.53
CA LEU A 53 1.24 0.26 -8.83
C LEU A 53 0.11 1.23 -9.21
N GLY A 54 0.39 2.53 -9.26
CA GLY A 54 -0.58 3.55 -9.65
C GLY A 54 -1.66 3.82 -8.61
N ALA A 55 -1.35 3.68 -7.32
CA ALA A 55 -2.27 4.06 -6.25
C ALA A 55 -2.39 5.59 -6.09
N GLN A 56 -3.40 6.02 -5.33
CA GLN A 56 -3.52 7.38 -4.80
C GLN A 56 -3.08 7.38 -3.34
N LEU A 57 -2.02 8.12 -3.02
CA LEU A 57 -1.32 8.07 -1.75
C LEU A 57 -1.55 9.32 -0.92
N ILE A 58 -1.89 9.11 0.35
CA ILE A 58 -1.60 10.06 1.43
C ILE A 58 -0.53 9.43 2.30
N ILE A 59 0.52 10.19 2.60
CA ILE A 59 1.59 9.72 3.48
C ILE A 59 1.70 10.60 4.72
N THR A 60 2.07 10.02 5.86
CA THR A 60 2.12 10.76 7.12
C THR A 60 3.29 10.35 8.01
N ALA A 61 3.89 11.35 8.64
CA ALA A 61 4.98 11.27 9.62
C ALA A 61 5.21 12.66 10.24
N ARG A 62 6.16 12.74 11.18
CA ARG A 62 6.49 13.97 11.91
C ARG A 62 7.36 14.97 11.13
N ARG A 63 8.23 14.48 10.23
CA ARG A 63 9.21 15.31 9.52
C ARG A 63 8.70 15.67 8.12
N GLU A 64 8.17 16.89 8.00
CA GLU A 64 7.59 17.40 6.75
C GLU A 64 8.56 17.39 5.56
N SER A 65 9.78 17.89 5.75
CA SER A 65 10.79 17.94 4.68
C SER A 65 11.16 16.56 4.12
N ALA A 66 11.03 15.50 4.91
CA ALA A 66 11.20 14.14 4.44
C ALA A 66 9.96 13.65 3.68
N LEU A 67 8.74 13.97 4.15
CA LEU A 67 7.51 13.63 3.45
C LEU A 67 7.44 14.29 2.06
N GLN A 68 7.86 15.55 1.92
CA GLN A 68 7.91 16.24 0.63
C GLN A 68 8.73 15.46 -0.40
N LYS A 69 9.94 15.03 -0.03
CA LYS A 69 10.81 14.22 -0.90
C LYS A 69 10.17 12.87 -1.28
N VAL A 70 9.50 12.22 -0.34
CA VAL A 70 8.83 10.94 -0.59
C VAL A 70 7.63 11.15 -1.52
N VAL A 71 6.86 12.22 -1.37
CA VAL A 71 5.76 12.58 -2.28
C VAL A 71 6.28 12.83 -3.69
N GLU A 72 7.30 13.68 -3.85
CA GLU A 72 7.94 13.95 -5.14
C GLU A 72 8.33 12.64 -5.83
N ARG A 73 9.03 11.78 -5.09
CA ARG A 73 9.45 10.48 -5.60
C ARG A 73 8.28 9.55 -5.94
N CYS A 74 7.19 9.56 -5.16
CA CYS A 74 6.00 8.78 -5.47
C CYS A 74 5.35 9.23 -6.78
N VAL A 75 5.27 10.54 -7.04
CA VAL A 75 4.76 11.08 -8.30
C VAL A 75 5.61 10.60 -9.48
N GLU A 76 6.94 10.71 -9.36
CA GLU A 76 7.88 10.21 -10.40
C GLU A 76 7.74 8.71 -10.67
N LEU A 77 7.40 7.92 -9.65
CA LEU A 77 7.26 6.48 -9.75
C LEU A 77 5.92 6.03 -10.35
N GLY A 78 4.98 6.95 -10.59
CA GLY A 78 3.71 6.65 -11.27
C GLY A 78 2.48 6.66 -10.36
N ALA A 79 2.56 7.22 -9.16
CA ALA A 79 1.38 7.43 -8.34
C ALA A 79 0.36 8.30 -9.08
N GLN A 80 -0.91 7.92 -9.08
CA GLN A 80 -1.98 8.73 -9.68
C GLN A 80 -2.17 10.06 -8.94
N LYS A 81 -1.92 10.03 -7.63
CA LYS A 81 -1.92 11.19 -6.74
C LYS A 81 -1.03 10.85 -5.55
N ALA A 82 -0.22 11.79 -5.09
CA ALA A 82 0.54 11.65 -3.86
C ALA A 82 0.53 12.98 -3.12
N LEU A 83 0.10 12.96 -1.86
CA LEU A 83 0.11 14.11 -0.95
C LEU A 83 0.55 13.65 0.43
N TYR A 84 0.82 14.59 1.32
CA TYR A 84 1.21 14.28 2.69
C TYR A 84 0.34 15.01 3.72
N VAL A 85 0.29 14.45 4.91
CA VAL A 85 -0.23 15.09 6.12
C VAL A 85 0.79 14.90 7.24
N VAL A 86 1.28 15.99 7.81
CA VAL A 86 2.16 15.92 8.98
C VAL A 86 1.36 15.43 10.19
N GLY A 87 1.91 14.47 10.94
CA GLY A 87 1.30 13.99 12.17
C GLY A 87 2.22 13.09 13.00
N ASP A 88 1.98 13.07 14.30
CA ASP A 88 2.62 12.22 15.28
C ASP A 88 1.64 11.15 15.78
N MET A 89 1.87 9.89 15.38
CA MET A 89 1.04 8.76 15.79
C MET A 89 1.17 8.42 17.29
N SER A 90 2.09 9.08 18.00
CA SER A 90 2.23 8.97 19.46
C SER A 90 1.25 9.90 20.20
N ASP A 91 0.71 10.93 19.53
CA ASP A 91 -0.33 11.81 20.06
C ASP A 91 -1.71 11.21 19.77
N PRO A 92 -2.54 10.88 20.78
CA PRO A 92 -3.87 10.32 20.58
C PRO A 92 -4.83 11.18 19.73
N ALA A 93 -4.60 12.49 19.63
CA ALA A 93 -5.45 13.38 18.83
C ALA A 93 -5.14 13.35 17.33
N ASP A 94 -3.93 12.93 16.97
CA ASP A 94 -3.42 13.07 15.61
C ASP A 94 -3.93 12.04 14.60
N PRO A 95 -4.08 10.74 14.93
CA PRO A 95 -4.58 9.74 13.97
C PRO A 95 -5.92 10.12 13.34
N GLU A 96 -6.86 10.60 14.14
CA GLU A 96 -8.19 11.00 13.67
C GLU A 96 -8.11 12.27 12.80
N ARG A 97 -7.29 13.25 13.19
CA ARG A 97 -7.05 14.47 12.41
C ARG A 97 -6.42 14.14 11.05
N VAL A 98 -5.41 13.27 11.05
CA VAL A 98 -4.71 12.83 9.85
C VAL A 98 -5.66 12.11 8.90
N LEU A 99 -6.48 11.20 9.43
CA LEU A 99 -7.46 10.47 8.62
C LEU A 99 -8.48 11.42 7.98
N ARG A 100 -9.02 12.38 8.73
CA ARG A 100 -9.96 13.38 8.18
C ARG A 100 -9.33 14.20 7.06
N GLN A 101 -8.14 14.74 7.29
CA GLN A 101 -7.41 15.49 6.27
C GLN A 101 -7.10 14.63 5.04
N ALA A 102 -6.72 13.36 5.23
CA ALA A 102 -6.47 12.44 4.14
C ALA A 102 -7.73 12.22 3.27
N VAL A 103 -8.89 12.04 3.91
CA VAL A 103 -10.18 11.89 3.22
C VAL A 103 -10.54 13.18 2.46
N ASP A 104 -10.38 14.34 3.08
CA ASP A 104 -10.69 15.63 2.46
C ASP A 104 -9.80 15.90 1.24
N LEU A 105 -8.49 15.63 1.36
CA LEU A 105 -7.52 15.81 0.27
C LEU A 105 -7.78 14.87 -0.91
N LEU A 106 -8.24 13.64 -0.65
CA LEU A 106 -8.59 12.68 -1.70
C LEU A 106 -10.01 12.87 -2.25
N GLY A 107 -10.85 13.64 -1.55
CA GLY A 107 -12.25 13.86 -1.87
C GLY A 107 -13.15 12.64 -1.58
N PRO A 108 -14.47 12.76 -1.76
CA PRO A 108 -15.41 11.66 -1.52
C PRO A 108 -15.05 10.43 -2.36
N LYS A 109 -15.22 9.23 -1.79
CA LYS A 109 -15.01 7.97 -2.51
C LYS A 109 -16.08 7.88 -3.58
N LEU A 110 -15.72 8.14 -4.84
CA LEU A 110 -16.58 7.84 -5.98
C LEU A 110 -16.91 6.34 -5.90
N SER A 111 -18.19 6.01 -5.84
CA SER A 111 -18.67 4.66 -5.53
C SER A 111 -18.07 3.65 -6.51
N SER A 112 -17.20 2.78 -5.99
CA SER A 112 -16.88 1.44 -6.49
C SER A 112 -17.13 1.16 -7.98
N SER A 113 -16.25 1.65 -8.86
CA SER A 113 -15.80 0.79 -9.96
C SER A 113 -14.58 0.04 -9.43
N SER A 114 -14.81 -1.15 -8.87
CA SER A 114 -13.72 -2.12 -8.69
C SER A 114 -13.08 -2.31 -10.07
N PRO A 115 -11.81 -1.94 -10.31
CA PRO A 115 -11.22 -2.06 -11.65
C PRO A 115 -11.04 -3.50 -12.14
N GLY A 116 -11.39 -4.50 -11.31
CA GLY A 116 -11.04 -5.91 -11.51
C GLY A 116 -12.19 -6.88 -11.80
N LYS A 117 -13.39 -6.44 -12.17
CA LYS A 117 -14.41 -7.36 -12.72
C LYS A 117 -14.86 -6.88 -14.10
N MET A 118 -13.99 -7.07 -15.09
CA MET A 118 -14.43 -7.19 -16.47
C MET A 118 -14.95 -8.62 -16.64
N PRO A 119 -16.23 -8.86 -16.95
CA PRO A 119 -16.68 -10.19 -17.35
C PRO A 119 -15.90 -10.54 -18.62
N MET A 120 -15.17 -11.65 -18.60
CA MET A 120 -14.71 -12.27 -19.83
C MET A 120 -15.96 -12.65 -20.63
N LEU A 121 -16.21 -11.94 -21.73
CA LEU A 121 -17.01 -12.40 -22.86
C LEU A 121 -16.04 -12.77 -23.97
#